data_AF-A0A9P4GU27-F1
#
_entry.id   AF-A0A9P4GU27-F1
#
_cell.length_a   1.000
_cell.length_b   1.000
_cell.length_c   1.000
_cell.angle_alpha   90.00
_cell.angle_beta   90.00
_cell.angle_gamma   90.00
#
_symmetry.space_group_name_H-M   'P 1'
#
loop_
_entity.id
_entity.type
_entity.pdbx_description
1 polymer ?
#
loop_
_entity_poly.entity_id
_entity_poly.type
_entity_poly.pdbx_seq_one_letter_code
_entity_poly.pdbx_strand_id
1 'polypeptide(L)'
;MLLRTPYISRIARTPAHGTTWRRTPGCYYSTSTDDPPWFQQLRAEMLHRDITWLLEDITAQPEHRLSRTLSGFLPDEWCRPPSSRKPVLPVGHHLIWFNLVTPSHKLLPDGTDDFHSPAAPWVRRMWAGGSVRLKPDEYFHKKSGFTLATAIAGAERIKDVQLRGKDDAAKVFVTIERRFARLDQLYESHQKAYQNSEKSNVPNVQRYFKEQLRNDEEWGSAILKEERNLVFFKERTAAQLDVIKSGQMAPVRYLDPPGKPDFSHTLTPTRSLLFRYSALTFNAHLIHLDRDYARNVEGHRNLLVHGPLSLTLILQAVSGYVNTHTEGKQVIESIEYRNLAPLYCDEQMSICGMEKNKSDTGSTFEIWIEGPTGGMAVKGIVRTVVKRPTTPTLAIPPTGKISTPSENQKLSKPRGTSRHMKESRLSEQAPAGDVPIPPNFPRFVPLATPDILPGNAFSQIAEASLNHLASKPYRQLRPTRTISHQFITMPSSSTLVRRVEASPKPVRPTMSPLSVNIMRRRLREQPPKTYIKPIPLLRKYDAISYKHDAARTAARHSRFRREGARKVEKLEVRLMGRSLEGAKQEAGAKSTR
;
A
#
# COMPACT_ATOMS: atom_id res chain seq x y z
N MET A 1 -10.34 39.90 -77.11
CA MET A 1 -9.36 39.69 -76.03
C MET A 1 -10.07 38.90 -74.93
N LEU A 2 -9.68 37.68 -74.54
CA LEU A 2 -8.40 37.24 -73.96
C LEU A 2 -8.14 37.94 -72.60
N LEU A 3 -7.83 37.28 -71.46
CA LEU A 3 -7.66 35.86 -71.09
C LEU A 3 -7.83 35.65 -69.56
N ARG A 4 -8.60 34.64 -69.16
CA ARG A 4 -8.28 33.51 -68.24
C ARG A 4 -7.39 33.70 -66.97
N THR A 5 -8.00 33.46 -65.78
CA THR A 5 -7.72 32.40 -64.73
C THR A 5 -6.27 32.06 -64.29
N PRO A 6 -5.99 31.53 -63.05
CA PRO A 6 -6.90 30.69 -62.25
C PRO A 6 -6.93 30.81 -60.71
N TYR A 7 -7.96 30.15 -60.18
CA TYR A 7 -8.16 29.70 -58.80
C TYR A 7 -7.05 28.72 -58.35
N ILE A 8 -6.56 28.83 -57.10
CA ILE A 8 -5.84 27.72 -56.44
C ILE A 8 -6.44 27.50 -55.05
N SER A 9 -7.18 26.41 -54.92
CA SER A 9 -7.61 25.85 -53.63
C SER A 9 -6.39 25.25 -52.89
N ARG A 10 -5.89 25.94 -51.86
CA ARG A 10 -4.97 25.30 -50.90
C ARG A 10 -5.77 24.51 -49.87
N ILE A 11 -5.72 23.19 -50.01
CA ILE A 11 -6.11 22.21 -49.01
C ILE A 11 -5.47 22.60 -47.67
N ALA A 12 -6.30 22.95 -46.69
CA ALA A 12 -5.86 23.11 -45.31
C ALA A 12 -5.47 21.73 -44.76
N ARG A 13 -4.20 21.38 -44.88
CA ARG A 13 -3.64 20.17 -44.27
C ARG A 13 -3.81 20.28 -42.75
N THR A 14 -4.69 19.47 -42.19
CA THR A 14 -4.72 19.17 -40.76
C THR A 14 -3.34 18.66 -40.34
N PRO A 15 -2.62 19.35 -39.42
CA PRO A 15 -1.49 18.74 -38.75
C PRO A 15 -2.07 17.72 -37.78
N ALA A 16 -2.06 16.45 -38.18
CA ALA A 16 -2.31 15.34 -37.28
C ALA A 16 -1.20 15.33 -36.21
N HIS A 17 -1.44 15.99 -35.08
CA HIS A 17 -0.62 15.84 -33.88
C HIS A 17 -0.89 14.46 -33.25
N GLY A 18 -0.46 13.42 -33.96
CA GLY A 18 -0.22 12.11 -33.38
C GLY A 18 0.75 12.30 -32.23
N THR A 19 0.25 12.16 -31.00
CA THR A 19 1.06 12.33 -29.80
C THR A 19 1.88 11.06 -29.59
N THR A 20 2.90 10.90 -30.42
CA THR A 20 3.89 9.83 -30.34
C THR A 20 4.79 10.07 -29.13
N TRP A 21 4.31 9.63 -27.96
CA TRP A 21 5.14 9.51 -26.78
C TRP A 21 6.36 8.66 -27.12
N ARG A 22 7.55 9.27 -26.99
CA ARG A 22 8.82 8.55 -27.12
C ARG A 22 8.79 7.37 -26.15
N ARG A 23 8.92 6.15 -26.67
CA ARG A 23 9.40 5.01 -25.89
C ARG A 23 10.64 5.48 -25.12
N THR A 24 10.64 5.37 -23.80
CA THR A 24 11.81 5.70 -22.97
C THR A 24 12.83 4.56 -23.09
N PRO A 25 14.00 4.75 -23.72
CA PRO A 25 15.00 3.70 -23.85
C PRO A 25 16.16 3.97 -22.89
N GLY A 26 16.45 3.01 -22.02
CA GLY A 26 17.69 2.99 -21.25
C GLY A 26 17.66 3.74 -19.91
N CYS A 27 18.35 3.14 -18.94
CA CYS A 27 18.69 3.76 -17.67
C CYS A 27 19.78 4.81 -17.92
N TYR A 28 19.39 6.07 -18.07
CA TYR A 28 20.32 7.20 -18.02
C TYR A 28 20.22 7.84 -16.65
N TYR A 29 21.22 7.59 -15.79
CA TYR A 29 21.52 8.50 -14.69
C TYR A 29 21.65 9.90 -15.28
N SER A 30 20.83 10.84 -14.83
CA SER A 30 20.95 12.24 -15.25
C SER A 30 22.14 12.87 -14.52
N THR A 31 23.35 12.48 -14.92
CA THR A 31 24.60 13.19 -14.66
C THR A 31 24.62 14.44 -15.53
N SER A 32 23.74 15.41 -15.23
CA SER A 32 23.97 16.79 -15.65
C SER A 32 25.28 17.21 -15.01
N THR A 33 26.29 17.44 -15.84
CA THR A 33 27.59 18.00 -15.44
C THR A 33 27.48 19.42 -14.89
N ASP A 34 26.28 20.00 -14.97
CA ASP A 34 25.93 21.36 -14.53
C ASP A 34 25.42 21.40 -13.08
N ASP A 35 25.18 20.24 -12.46
CA ASP A 35 24.81 20.17 -11.03
C ASP A 35 25.96 20.68 -10.14
N PRO A 36 25.67 21.43 -9.06
CA PRO A 36 26.72 21.96 -8.21
C PRO A 36 27.45 20.84 -7.44
N PRO A 37 28.77 20.95 -7.16
CA PRO A 37 29.56 19.85 -6.60
C PRO A 37 29.02 19.26 -5.29
N TRP A 38 28.46 20.09 -4.40
CA TRP A 38 27.82 19.61 -3.16
C TRP A 38 26.63 18.69 -3.43
N PHE A 39 25.88 18.93 -4.51
CA PHE A 39 24.74 18.10 -4.88
C PHE A 39 25.18 16.82 -5.59
N GLN A 40 26.25 16.86 -6.38
CA GLN A 40 26.86 15.65 -6.95
C GLN A 40 27.29 14.69 -5.82
N GLN A 41 27.92 15.21 -4.77
CA GLN A 41 28.29 14.43 -3.58
C GLN A 41 27.07 13.88 -2.83
N LEU A 42 26.04 14.70 -2.58
CA LEU A 42 24.79 14.27 -1.92
C LEU A 42 24.06 13.20 -2.74
N ARG A 43 23.94 13.39 -4.06
CA ARG A 43 23.36 12.43 -5.00
C ARG A 43 24.12 11.10 -4.95
N ALA A 44 25.45 11.14 -4.95
CA ALA A 44 26.27 9.94 -4.85
C ALA A 44 26.07 9.22 -3.50
N GLU A 45 26.07 9.93 -2.37
CA GLU A 45 25.78 9.38 -1.04
C GLU A 45 24.41 8.68 -1.01
N MET A 46 23.36 9.39 -1.40
CA MET A 46 21.98 8.87 -1.39
C MET A 46 21.79 7.65 -2.30
N LEU A 47 22.41 7.63 -3.49
CA LEU A 47 22.32 6.48 -4.40
C LEU A 47 23.10 5.25 -3.92
N HIS A 48 24.12 5.43 -3.07
CA HIS A 48 24.88 4.33 -2.46
C HIS A 48 24.28 3.82 -1.13
N ARG A 49 23.18 4.40 -0.65
CA ARG A 49 22.47 3.91 0.55
C ARG A 49 22.01 2.47 0.36
N ASP A 50 22.07 1.72 1.45
CA ASP A 50 21.81 0.29 1.43
C ASP A 50 20.35 -0.03 1.06
N ILE A 51 20.15 -1.08 0.27
CA ILE A 51 18.79 -1.52 -0.11
C ILE A 51 18.09 -2.04 1.14
N THR A 52 16.96 -1.45 1.50
CA THR A 52 16.18 -1.87 2.66
C THR A 52 15.43 -3.16 2.35
N TRP A 53 15.48 -4.11 3.29
CA TRP A 53 14.73 -5.37 3.22
C TRP A 53 13.52 -5.28 4.14
N LEU A 54 12.35 -5.61 3.61
CA LEU A 54 11.07 -5.61 4.28
C LEU A 54 10.52 -7.04 4.18
N LEU A 55 10.00 -7.60 5.26
CA LEU A 55 9.44 -8.96 5.25
C LEU A 55 8.18 -8.96 6.09
N GLU A 56 7.05 -9.25 5.43
CA GLU A 56 5.73 -9.19 6.04
C GLU A 56 4.97 -10.50 5.83
N ASP A 57 4.37 -11.01 6.91
CA ASP A 57 3.40 -12.10 6.87
C ASP A 57 2.00 -11.50 6.69
N ILE A 58 1.41 -11.66 5.51
CA ILE A 58 0.16 -11.00 5.14
C ILE A 58 -1.03 -11.65 5.87
N THR A 59 -1.38 -11.14 7.06
CA THR A 59 -2.50 -11.63 7.87
C THR A 59 -3.83 -10.92 7.60
N ALA A 60 -4.96 -11.56 7.95
CA ALA A 60 -6.29 -11.00 7.68
C ALA A 60 -6.68 -9.80 8.58
N GLN A 61 -5.94 -9.52 9.66
CA GLN A 61 -6.36 -8.51 10.65
C GLN A 61 -6.13 -7.06 10.18
N PRO A 62 -4.95 -6.66 9.64
CA PRO A 62 -4.76 -5.33 9.07
C PRO A 62 -5.68 -5.08 7.87
N GLU A 63 -5.89 -6.08 7.02
CA GLU A 63 -6.86 -6.06 5.92
C GLU A 63 -8.28 -5.74 6.39
N HIS A 64 -8.76 -6.41 7.45
CA HIS A 64 -10.06 -6.11 8.04
C HIS A 64 -10.12 -4.68 8.61
N ARG A 65 -9.05 -4.21 9.26
CA ARG A 65 -8.97 -2.85 9.81
C ARG A 65 -8.96 -1.78 8.70
N LEU A 66 -8.30 -2.03 7.57
CA LEU A 66 -8.34 -1.16 6.39
C LEU A 66 -9.76 -1.11 5.80
N SER A 67 -10.39 -2.26 5.59
CA SER A 67 -11.81 -2.35 5.17
C SER A 67 -12.72 -1.50 6.07
N ARG A 68 -12.64 -1.65 7.39
CA ARG A 68 -13.42 -0.85 8.38
C ARG A 68 -12.97 0.61 8.54
N THR A 69 -11.84 0.98 7.95
CA THR A 69 -11.38 2.36 7.86
C THR A 69 -11.95 3.05 6.63
N LEU A 70 -12.16 2.31 5.53
CA LEU A 70 -12.67 2.84 4.26
C LEU A 70 -14.19 2.76 4.12
N SER A 71 -14.87 1.81 4.77
CA SER A 71 -16.32 1.55 4.57
C SER A 71 -17.28 2.68 5.00
N GLY A 72 -16.77 3.76 5.59
CA GLY A 72 -17.54 4.98 5.87
C GLY A 72 -17.37 6.08 4.81
N PHE A 73 -16.51 5.85 3.81
CA PHE A 73 -16.07 6.84 2.81
C PHE A 73 -16.15 6.34 1.37
N LEU A 74 -16.25 5.02 1.17
CA LEU A 74 -16.39 4.33 -0.12
C LEU A 74 -17.52 3.29 0.00
N PRO A 75 -18.13 2.85 -1.13
CA PRO A 75 -19.11 1.77 -1.14
C PRO A 75 -18.59 0.47 -0.50
N ASP A 76 -19.47 -0.23 0.21
CA ASP A 76 -19.14 -1.44 0.97
C ASP A 76 -18.62 -2.57 0.08
N GLU A 77 -19.11 -2.67 -1.16
CA GLU A 77 -18.68 -3.65 -2.15
C GLU A 77 -17.25 -3.43 -2.65
N TRP A 78 -16.75 -2.19 -2.64
CA TRP A 78 -15.36 -1.88 -2.96
C TRP A 78 -14.46 -2.12 -1.73
N CYS A 79 -15.00 -1.95 -0.52
CA CYS A 79 -14.26 -2.13 0.74
C CYS A 79 -14.16 -3.58 1.24
N ARG A 80 -14.57 -4.58 0.46
CA ARG A 80 -14.60 -5.99 0.92
C ARG A 80 -13.18 -6.51 1.16
N PRO A 81 -12.84 -6.98 2.38
CA PRO A 81 -11.50 -7.48 2.66
C PRO A 81 -11.28 -8.84 1.98
N PRO A 82 -10.03 -9.22 1.67
CA PRO A 82 -9.71 -10.57 1.24
C PRO A 82 -10.10 -11.60 2.30
N SER A 83 -10.32 -12.84 1.88
CA SER A 83 -10.80 -13.95 2.71
C SER A 83 -10.24 -15.28 2.24
N SER A 84 -10.40 -16.36 3.01
CA SER A 84 -9.97 -17.71 2.59
C SER A 84 -10.54 -18.17 1.24
N ARG A 85 -11.74 -17.68 0.84
CA ARG A 85 -12.36 -17.96 -0.47
C ARG A 85 -11.88 -17.03 -1.60
N LYS A 86 -11.40 -15.84 -1.25
CA LYS A 86 -10.86 -14.82 -2.17
C LYS A 86 -9.59 -14.23 -1.53
N PRO A 87 -8.46 -14.97 -1.55
CA PRO A 87 -7.30 -14.64 -0.73
C PRO A 87 -6.40 -13.57 -1.34
N VAL A 88 -6.56 -13.27 -2.63
CA VAL A 88 -5.77 -12.25 -3.34
C VAL A 88 -6.07 -10.87 -2.77
N LEU A 89 -5.03 -10.10 -2.46
CA LEU A 89 -5.16 -8.74 -1.95
C LEU A 89 -5.61 -7.78 -3.07
N PRO A 90 -6.50 -6.80 -2.78
CA PRO A 90 -6.79 -5.71 -3.69
C PRO A 90 -5.55 -4.87 -4.00
N VAL A 91 -5.49 -4.32 -5.22
CA VAL A 91 -4.37 -3.47 -5.66
C VAL A 91 -4.28 -2.23 -4.77
N GLY A 92 -3.07 -1.89 -4.35
CA GLY A 92 -2.81 -0.80 -3.39
C GLY A 92 -2.78 -1.23 -1.92
N HIS A 93 -3.26 -2.42 -1.55
CA HIS A 93 -3.24 -2.85 -0.14
C HIS A 93 -1.81 -3.10 0.40
N HIS A 94 -0.83 -3.35 -0.48
CA HIS A 94 0.59 -3.38 -0.09
C HIS A 94 1.05 -2.11 0.65
N LEU A 95 0.39 -0.97 0.45
CA LEU A 95 0.70 0.29 1.13
C LEU A 95 0.56 0.24 2.65
N ILE A 96 -0.29 -0.63 3.22
CA ILE A 96 -0.39 -0.78 4.69
C ILE A 96 0.61 -1.76 5.27
N TRP A 97 1.21 -2.62 4.45
CA TRP A 97 2.11 -3.69 4.93
C TRP A 97 3.56 -3.23 5.00
N PHE A 98 4.13 -2.83 3.86
CA PHE A 98 5.57 -2.60 3.75
C PHE A 98 5.89 -1.16 4.12
N ASN A 99 5.98 -0.89 5.42
CA ASN A 99 6.33 0.42 5.98
C ASN A 99 7.55 0.31 6.92
N LEU A 100 8.33 1.38 7.03
CA LEU A 100 9.54 1.40 7.84
C LEU A 100 9.19 1.50 9.32
N VAL A 101 9.52 0.47 10.11
CA VAL A 101 9.22 0.40 11.55
C VAL A 101 10.34 1.08 12.37
N THR A 102 10.59 2.35 12.07
CA THR A 102 11.65 3.14 12.70
C THR A 102 11.31 3.41 14.19
N PRO A 103 12.21 3.10 15.15
CA PRO A 103 12.00 3.42 16.56
C PRO A 103 11.80 4.92 16.79
N SER A 104 10.92 5.30 17.71
CA SER A 104 10.53 6.71 17.94
C SER A 104 11.71 7.66 18.21
N HIS A 105 12.76 7.21 18.87
CA HIS A 105 13.98 7.99 19.15
C HIS A 105 14.89 8.21 17.91
N LYS A 106 14.56 7.60 16.77
CA LYS A 106 15.24 7.76 15.47
C LYS A 106 14.36 8.50 14.44
N LEU A 107 13.13 8.85 14.79
CA LEU A 107 12.31 9.69 13.92
C LEU A 107 12.84 11.12 13.92
N LEU A 108 12.72 11.78 12.78
CA LEU A 108 12.96 13.21 12.61
C LEU A 108 11.91 14.02 13.42
N PRO A 109 12.15 15.32 13.66
CA PRO A 109 11.24 16.16 14.45
C PRO A 109 9.80 16.27 13.91
N ASP A 110 9.58 16.01 12.62
CA ASP A 110 8.27 15.96 11.97
C ASP A 110 7.56 14.61 12.11
N GLY A 111 8.17 13.62 12.78
CA GLY A 111 7.65 12.26 12.94
C GLY A 111 7.95 11.31 11.78
N THR A 112 8.81 11.69 10.83
CA THR A 112 9.20 10.84 9.68
C THR A 112 10.53 10.12 9.89
N ASP A 113 10.81 9.10 9.07
CA ASP A 113 12.09 8.39 9.03
C ASP A 113 13.15 9.14 8.18
N ASP A 114 14.44 8.84 8.36
CA ASP A 114 15.54 9.49 7.63
C ASP A 114 16.01 8.76 6.36
N PHE A 115 15.49 7.56 6.05
CA PHE A 115 16.04 6.65 5.03
C PHE A 115 16.14 7.30 3.65
N HIS A 116 15.11 8.03 3.25
CA HIS A 116 15.06 8.74 1.95
C HIS A 116 15.41 10.23 2.07
N SER A 117 15.74 10.71 3.27
CA SER A 117 15.96 12.14 3.54
C SER A 117 17.32 12.60 3.01
N PRO A 118 17.42 13.75 2.30
CA PRO A 118 18.68 14.39 1.97
C PRO A 118 19.33 15.13 3.18
N ALA A 119 18.78 14.95 4.39
CA ALA A 119 19.15 15.65 5.63
C ALA A 119 19.03 17.19 5.52
N ALA A 120 19.51 17.92 6.52
CA ALA A 120 19.46 19.38 6.53
C ALA A 120 20.21 19.98 5.32
N PRO A 121 19.71 21.06 4.68
CA PRO A 121 18.54 21.87 5.08
C PRO A 121 17.18 21.32 4.61
N TRP A 122 17.12 20.15 3.96
CA TRP A 122 15.96 19.58 3.27
C TRP A 122 14.95 18.88 4.20
N VAL A 123 14.55 19.58 5.27
CA VAL A 123 13.84 18.97 6.41
C VAL A 123 12.35 18.69 6.19
N ARG A 124 11.73 19.23 5.12
CA ARG A 124 10.28 19.12 4.87
C ARG A 124 10.03 18.19 3.68
N ARG A 125 9.11 17.22 3.78
CA ARG A 125 8.85 16.23 2.71
C ARG A 125 7.41 16.21 2.21
N MET A 126 7.24 15.94 0.92
CA MET A 126 5.95 15.74 0.27
C MET A 126 5.98 14.52 -0.65
N TRP A 127 4.91 13.71 -0.61
CA TRP A 127 4.66 12.67 -1.60
C TRP A 127 4.07 13.29 -2.87
N ALA A 128 4.87 13.41 -3.93
CA ALA A 128 4.46 14.06 -5.18
C ALA A 128 3.77 13.11 -6.19
N GLY A 129 3.88 11.79 -6.03
CA GLY A 129 3.25 10.81 -6.92
C GLY A 129 4.01 9.50 -6.96
N GLY A 130 3.82 8.73 -8.03
CA GLY A 130 4.49 7.46 -8.22
C GLY A 130 3.92 6.62 -9.35
N SER A 131 4.34 5.36 -9.40
CA SER A 131 3.73 4.33 -10.24
C SER A 131 3.60 3.01 -9.47
N VAL A 132 2.64 2.18 -9.87
CA VAL A 132 2.57 0.76 -9.47
C VAL A 132 2.39 -0.05 -10.74
N ARG A 133 3.18 -1.11 -10.90
CA ARG A 133 3.09 -2.08 -12.00
C ARG A 133 3.00 -3.48 -11.42
N LEU A 134 2.06 -4.27 -11.93
CA LEU A 134 1.83 -5.66 -11.56
C LEU A 134 2.25 -6.57 -12.72
N LYS A 135 2.61 -7.81 -12.42
CA LYS A 135 2.48 -8.91 -13.39
C LYS A 135 1.11 -9.56 -13.20
N PRO A 136 0.09 -9.32 -14.04
CA PRO A 136 -1.28 -9.68 -13.70
C PRO A 136 -1.50 -11.18 -13.49
N ASP A 137 -0.91 -12.02 -14.36
CA ASP A 137 -1.02 -13.48 -14.28
C ASP A 137 -0.38 -14.06 -13.00
N GLU A 138 0.72 -13.46 -12.52
CA GLU A 138 1.37 -13.86 -11.26
C GLU A 138 0.65 -13.26 -10.05
N TYR A 139 0.40 -11.95 -10.03
CA TYR A 139 -0.18 -11.21 -8.91
C TYR A 139 -1.56 -11.71 -8.50
N PHE A 140 -2.45 -11.94 -9.49
CA PHE A 140 -3.82 -12.38 -9.24
C PHE A 140 -3.99 -13.91 -9.13
N HIS A 141 -2.90 -14.68 -9.14
CA HIS A 141 -2.98 -16.13 -9.02
C HIS A 141 -3.47 -16.56 -7.61
N LYS A 142 -4.55 -17.34 -7.55
CA LYS A 142 -5.29 -17.63 -6.31
C LYS A 142 -4.48 -18.33 -5.21
N LYS A 143 -3.39 -19.04 -5.57
CA LYS A 143 -2.54 -19.80 -4.63
C LYS A 143 -1.13 -19.23 -4.47
N SER A 144 -0.59 -18.63 -5.52
CA SER A 144 0.83 -18.22 -5.61
C SER A 144 1.00 -16.77 -6.08
N GLY A 145 -0.05 -15.95 -5.95
CA GLY A 145 0.00 -14.51 -6.15
C GLY A 145 0.10 -13.75 -4.83
N PHE A 146 -0.28 -12.47 -4.85
CA PHE A 146 -0.23 -11.61 -3.67
C PHE A 146 -1.43 -11.91 -2.76
N THR A 147 -1.24 -12.81 -1.78
CA THR A 147 -2.36 -13.48 -1.09
C THR A 147 -2.23 -13.44 0.43
N LEU A 148 -3.36 -13.47 1.13
CA LEU A 148 -3.45 -13.73 2.56
C LEU A 148 -2.72 -15.01 2.97
N ALA A 149 -2.20 -15.01 4.20
CA ALA A 149 -1.45 -16.09 4.84
C ALA A 149 -0.16 -16.48 4.10
N THR A 150 0.52 -15.50 3.49
CA THR A 150 1.79 -15.73 2.79
C THR A 150 2.84 -14.69 3.16
N ALA A 151 4.09 -15.12 3.26
CA ALA A 151 5.24 -14.27 3.51
C ALA A 151 5.64 -13.57 2.20
N ILE A 152 5.65 -12.25 2.22
CA ILE A 152 6.06 -11.41 1.09
C ILE A 152 7.32 -10.64 1.48
N ALA A 153 8.34 -10.73 0.65
CA ALA A 153 9.53 -9.91 0.73
C ALA A 153 9.35 -8.63 -0.11
N GLY A 154 9.66 -7.49 0.49
CA GLY A 154 9.89 -6.23 -0.18
C GLY A 154 11.37 -5.86 -0.17
N ALA A 155 11.87 -5.30 -1.27
CA ALA A 155 13.16 -4.64 -1.33
C ALA A 155 12.99 -3.21 -1.85
N GLU A 156 13.65 -2.25 -1.21
CA GLU A 156 13.46 -0.82 -1.43
C GLU A 156 14.81 -0.10 -1.56
N ARG A 157 14.96 0.73 -2.60
CA ARG A 157 16.17 1.54 -2.83
C ARG A 157 15.83 2.94 -3.32
N ILE A 158 16.73 3.89 -3.09
CA ILE A 158 16.74 5.15 -3.84
C ILE A 158 17.22 4.83 -5.25
N LYS A 159 16.38 5.14 -6.25
CA LYS A 159 16.63 4.87 -7.68
C LYS A 159 17.19 6.10 -8.41
N ASP A 160 16.73 7.29 -8.03
CA ASP A 160 17.19 8.55 -8.64
C ASP A 160 17.03 9.71 -7.66
N VAL A 161 17.90 10.72 -7.77
CA VAL A 161 17.90 11.94 -6.95
C VAL A 161 18.20 13.13 -7.85
N GLN A 162 17.29 14.11 -7.92
CA GLN A 162 17.40 15.27 -8.81
C GLN A 162 17.23 16.59 -8.06
N LEU A 163 18.11 17.56 -8.31
CA LEU A 163 17.93 18.94 -7.86
C LEU A 163 17.09 19.70 -8.89
N ARG A 164 16.11 20.50 -8.44
CA ARG A 164 15.34 21.40 -9.31
C ARG A 164 15.08 22.74 -8.64
N GLY A 165 15.18 23.83 -9.39
CA GLY A 165 15.11 25.19 -8.87
C GLY A 165 16.47 25.70 -8.41
N LYS A 166 16.50 26.92 -7.85
CA LYS A 166 17.71 27.59 -7.35
C LYS A 166 17.44 28.19 -5.97
N ASP A 167 18.50 28.42 -5.20
CA ASP A 167 18.48 29.14 -3.93
C ASP A 167 17.44 28.57 -2.95
N ASP A 168 16.55 29.38 -2.40
CA ASP A 168 15.50 28.93 -1.47
C ASP A 168 14.27 28.32 -2.16
N ALA A 169 14.16 28.46 -3.49
CA ALA A 169 13.15 27.79 -4.30
C ALA A 169 13.60 26.40 -4.79
N ALA A 170 14.86 26.01 -4.55
CA ALA A 170 15.40 24.70 -4.86
C ALA A 170 14.69 23.58 -4.07
N LYS A 171 14.66 22.38 -4.66
CA LYS A 171 13.98 21.18 -4.14
C LYS A 171 14.74 19.94 -4.57
N VAL A 172 14.84 18.94 -3.69
CA VAL A 172 15.42 17.64 -4.01
C VAL A 172 14.29 16.65 -4.26
N PHE A 173 14.23 16.10 -5.47
CA PHE A 173 13.32 15.04 -5.86
C PHE A 173 14.03 13.71 -5.63
N VAL A 174 13.38 12.78 -4.92
CA VAL A 174 13.91 11.44 -4.62
C VAL A 174 12.93 10.41 -5.15
N THR A 175 13.37 9.64 -6.14
CA THR A 175 12.62 8.52 -6.71
C THR A 175 13.04 7.25 -5.98
N ILE A 176 12.11 6.57 -5.35
CA ILE A 176 12.33 5.30 -4.63
C ILE A 176 11.75 4.18 -5.50
N GLU A 177 12.53 3.13 -5.77
CA GLU A 177 12.03 1.90 -6.37
C GLU A 177 11.83 0.84 -5.29
N ARG A 178 10.69 0.15 -5.35
CA ARG A 178 10.33 -0.94 -4.46
C ARG A 178 9.86 -2.13 -5.29
N ARG A 179 10.29 -3.32 -4.90
CA ARG A 179 9.90 -4.58 -5.55
C ARG A 179 9.42 -5.57 -4.51
N PHE A 180 8.38 -6.33 -4.85
CA PHE A 180 7.79 -7.31 -3.94
C PHE A 180 7.68 -8.66 -4.62
N ALA A 181 8.08 -9.69 -3.91
CA ALA A 181 8.07 -11.07 -4.35
C ALA A 181 7.61 -11.97 -3.18
N ARG A 182 6.99 -13.11 -3.48
CA ARG A 182 6.69 -14.08 -2.42
C ARG A 182 7.97 -14.75 -1.95
N LEU A 183 8.10 -14.96 -0.63
CA LEU A 183 9.31 -15.56 -0.07
C LEU A 183 9.52 -17.01 -0.55
N ASP A 184 8.45 -17.77 -0.74
CA ASP A 184 8.51 -19.15 -1.28
C ASP A 184 9.04 -19.20 -2.72
N GLN A 185 8.51 -18.35 -3.60
CA GLN A 185 9.01 -18.22 -4.98
C GLN A 185 10.43 -17.66 -5.05
N LEU A 186 10.82 -16.80 -4.12
CA LEU A 186 12.21 -16.35 -4.01
C LEU A 186 13.17 -17.48 -3.62
N TYR A 187 12.78 -18.37 -2.70
CA TYR A 187 13.56 -19.59 -2.40
C TYR A 187 13.77 -20.45 -3.64
N GLU A 188 12.71 -20.72 -4.40
CA GLU A 188 12.82 -21.47 -5.64
C GLU A 188 13.68 -20.77 -6.71
N SER A 189 13.54 -19.45 -6.85
CA SER A 189 14.32 -18.64 -7.81
C SER A 189 15.82 -18.71 -7.47
N HIS A 190 16.16 -18.56 -6.19
CA HIS A 190 17.53 -18.69 -5.69
C HIS A 190 18.09 -20.10 -5.92
N GLN A 191 17.33 -21.17 -5.60
CA GLN A 191 17.77 -22.56 -5.83
C GLN A 191 18.12 -22.81 -7.31
N LYS A 192 17.27 -22.31 -8.22
CA LYS A 192 17.48 -22.40 -9.68
C LYS A 192 18.70 -21.59 -10.12
N ALA A 193 18.87 -20.37 -9.64
CA ALA A 193 19.99 -19.49 -9.99
C ALA A 193 21.36 -20.05 -9.56
N TYR A 194 21.47 -20.58 -8.33
CA TYR A 194 22.72 -21.12 -7.78
C TYR A 194 22.86 -22.65 -7.94
N GLN A 195 22.00 -23.31 -8.73
CA GLN A 195 22.06 -24.76 -9.00
C GLN A 195 22.18 -25.64 -7.73
N ASN A 196 21.51 -25.23 -6.64
CA ASN A 196 21.62 -25.83 -5.30
C ASN A 196 23.03 -25.84 -4.65
N SER A 197 24.03 -25.14 -5.21
CA SER A 197 25.37 -25.01 -4.62
C SER A 197 25.39 -24.21 -3.31
N GLU A 198 24.50 -23.22 -3.19
CA GLU A 198 24.32 -22.40 -1.99
C GLU A 198 23.01 -22.73 -1.27
N LYS A 199 23.09 -22.93 0.05
CA LYS A 199 21.91 -23.23 0.88
C LYS A 199 20.94 -22.05 0.85
N SER A 200 19.75 -22.25 0.30
CA SER A 200 18.71 -21.22 0.29
C SER A 200 18.15 -21.00 1.70
N ASN A 201 18.49 -19.86 2.28
CA ASN A 201 18.08 -19.39 3.62
C ASN A 201 17.69 -17.90 3.52
N VAL A 202 17.09 -17.31 4.57
CA VAL A 202 16.62 -15.90 4.51
C VAL A 202 17.74 -14.92 4.13
N PRO A 203 18.92 -14.90 4.78
CA PRO A 203 20.04 -14.04 4.36
C PRO A 203 20.44 -14.16 2.88
N ASN A 204 20.55 -15.39 2.36
CA ASN A 204 21.01 -15.61 0.99
C ASN A 204 19.95 -15.22 -0.05
N VAL A 205 18.67 -15.51 0.23
CA VAL A 205 17.55 -15.05 -0.59
C VAL A 205 17.40 -13.52 -0.55
N GLN A 206 17.58 -12.91 0.62
CA GLN A 206 17.63 -11.46 0.78
C GLN A 206 18.77 -10.84 -0.05
N ARG A 207 19.96 -11.44 -0.01
CA ARG A 207 21.13 -11.00 -0.81
C ARG A 207 20.81 -11.08 -2.30
N TYR A 208 20.35 -12.24 -2.78
CA TYR A 208 19.94 -12.46 -4.17
C TYR A 208 18.87 -11.46 -4.65
N PHE A 209 17.81 -11.22 -3.88
CA PHE A 209 16.78 -10.25 -4.27
C PHE A 209 17.32 -8.81 -4.31
N LYS A 210 18.18 -8.42 -3.36
CA LYS A 210 18.88 -7.12 -3.42
C LYS A 210 19.82 -7.01 -4.64
N GLU A 211 20.51 -8.09 -5.01
CA GLU A 211 21.35 -8.15 -6.21
C GLU A 211 20.51 -7.94 -7.50
N GLN A 212 19.34 -8.58 -7.63
CA GLN A 212 18.40 -8.33 -8.75
C GLN A 212 17.97 -6.86 -8.87
N LEU A 213 17.83 -6.15 -7.73
CA LEU A 213 17.58 -4.70 -7.75
C LEU A 213 18.82 -3.93 -8.20
N ARG A 214 19.99 -4.19 -7.60
CA ARG A 214 21.26 -3.51 -7.95
C ARG A 214 21.65 -3.66 -9.40
N ASN A 215 21.39 -4.82 -10.00
CA ASN A 215 21.70 -5.14 -11.40
C ASN A 215 20.69 -4.55 -12.40
N ASP A 216 19.74 -3.73 -11.95
CA ASP A 216 18.69 -3.11 -12.78
C ASP A 216 17.84 -4.10 -13.61
N GLU A 217 17.76 -5.38 -13.19
CA GLU A 217 16.88 -6.37 -13.83
C GLU A 217 15.44 -5.83 -13.89
N GLU A 218 14.72 -5.99 -15.01
CA GLU A 218 13.44 -5.30 -15.17
C GLU A 218 12.42 -5.69 -14.09
N TRP A 219 12.30 -6.99 -13.81
CA TRP A 219 11.45 -7.55 -12.76
C TRP A 219 12.23 -8.37 -11.74
N GLY A 220 13.25 -9.12 -12.18
CA GLY A 220 13.77 -10.24 -11.40
C GLY A 220 12.63 -11.18 -10.96
N SER A 221 12.65 -11.58 -9.70
CA SER A 221 11.60 -12.41 -9.09
C SER A 221 10.37 -11.63 -8.60
N ALA A 222 10.24 -10.33 -8.91
CA ALA A 222 9.14 -9.50 -8.41
C ALA A 222 7.79 -9.75 -9.13
N ILE A 223 6.71 -9.71 -8.36
CA ILE A 223 5.30 -9.78 -8.84
C ILE A 223 4.61 -8.40 -8.83
N LEU A 224 5.12 -7.46 -8.02
CA LEU A 224 4.69 -6.06 -7.95
C LEU A 224 5.93 -5.16 -7.90
N LYS A 225 5.89 -4.06 -8.65
CA LYS A 225 6.83 -2.95 -8.56
C LYS A 225 6.07 -1.67 -8.19
N GLU A 226 6.63 -0.89 -7.27
CA GLU A 226 6.14 0.43 -6.87
C GLU A 226 7.29 1.43 -7.04
N GLU A 227 7.02 2.58 -7.65
CA GLU A 227 7.93 3.73 -7.62
C GLU A 227 7.26 4.88 -6.86
N ARG A 228 7.98 5.50 -5.93
CA ARG A 228 7.50 6.64 -5.13
C ARG A 228 8.33 7.88 -5.45
N ASN A 229 7.65 8.99 -5.72
CA ASN A 229 8.30 10.27 -5.96
C ASN A 229 8.13 11.16 -4.73
N LEU A 230 9.18 11.27 -3.91
CA LEU A 230 9.24 12.22 -2.81
C LEU A 230 9.88 13.53 -3.27
N VAL A 231 9.46 14.64 -2.65
CA VAL A 231 10.05 15.96 -2.85
C VAL A 231 10.39 16.54 -1.50
N PHE A 232 11.65 16.90 -1.31
CA PHE A 232 12.15 17.54 -0.12
C PHE A 232 12.39 19.03 -0.38
N PHE A 233 12.00 19.83 0.60
CA PHE A 233 12.08 21.29 0.60
C PHE A 233 12.93 21.74 1.78
N LYS A 234 13.55 22.91 1.63
CA LYS A 234 14.12 23.63 2.77
C LYS A 234 13.06 23.97 3.80
N GLU A 235 13.50 24.17 5.05
CA GLU A 235 12.71 24.82 6.10
C GLU A 235 12.12 26.16 5.60
N ARG A 236 10.97 26.56 6.13
CA ARG A 236 10.36 27.85 5.78
C ARG A 236 11.15 28.99 6.43
N THR A 237 11.40 30.05 5.67
CA THR A 237 12.07 31.24 6.21
C THR A 237 11.14 31.98 7.19
N ALA A 238 11.71 32.78 8.10
CA ALA A 238 10.93 33.55 9.08
C ALA A 238 9.84 34.42 8.39
N ALA A 239 10.18 35.10 7.30
CA ALA A 239 9.24 35.88 6.50
C ALA A 239 8.08 35.03 5.93
N GLN A 240 8.36 33.80 5.48
CA GLN A 240 7.29 32.88 5.02
C GLN A 240 6.39 32.43 6.18
N LEU A 241 6.94 32.21 7.37
CA LEU A 241 6.17 31.89 8.57
C LEU A 241 5.31 33.07 9.04
N ASP A 242 5.80 34.30 8.91
CA ASP A 242 5.03 35.49 9.28
C ASP A 242 3.87 35.78 8.31
N VAL A 243 4.03 35.48 7.01
CA VAL A 243 2.93 35.48 6.03
C VAL A 243 1.90 34.37 6.31
N ILE A 244 2.32 33.22 6.84
CA ILE A 244 1.38 32.18 7.31
C ILE A 244 0.61 32.69 8.54
N LYS A 245 1.29 33.28 9.52
CA LYS A 245 0.68 33.82 10.75
C LYS A 245 -0.31 34.95 10.47
N SER A 246 -0.08 35.77 9.43
CA SER A 246 -1.02 36.82 9.00
C SER A 246 -2.28 36.27 8.30
N GLY A 247 -2.40 34.95 8.13
CA GLY A 247 -3.53 34.29 7.50
C GLY A 247 -3.51 34.34 5.97
N GLN A 248 -2.47 34.92 5.36
CA GLN A 248 -2.31 35.00 3.91
C GLN A 248 -1.80 33.67 3.33
N MET A 249 -2.71 32.71 3.21
CA MET A 249 -2.42 31.43 2.57
C MET A 249 -2.39 31.57 1.05
N ALA A 250 -1.33 31.06 0.43
CA ALA A 250 -1.23 31.00 -1.03
C ALA A 250 -2.43 30.21 -1.62
N PRO A 251 -3.11 30.74 -2.66
CA PRO A 251 -4.25 30.06 -3.25
C PRO A 251 -3.80 28.71 -3.84
N VAL A 252 -4.58 27.66 -3.57
CA VAL A 252 -4.31 26.35 -4.14
C VAL A 252 -4.75 26.35 -5.60
N ARG A 253 -3.77 26.37 -6.51
CA ARG A 253 -4.01 26.26 -7.95
C ARG A 253 -4.25 24.80 -8.33
N TYR A 254 -5.51 24.45 -8.53
CA TYR A 254 -5.90 23.21 -9.15
C TYR A 254 -5.74 23.28 -10.69
N LEU A 255 -5.74 22.13 -11.38
CA LEU A 255 -5.82 22.06 -12.84
C LEU A 255 -7.24 21.71 -13.30
N ASP A 256 -7.62 22.12 -14.51
CA ASP A 256 -8.93 21.80 -15.07
C ASP A 256 -9.10 20.29 -15.34
N PRO A 257 -10.22 19.66 -14.96
CA PRO A 257 -10.49 18.25 -15.25
C PRO A 257 -10.42 17.91 -16.75
N PRO A 258 -10.04 16.68 -17.13
CA PRO A 258 -9.84 16.28 -18.52
C PRO A 258 -11.14 16.08 -19.32
N GLY A 259 -12.30 16.19 -18.67
CA GLY A 259 -13.62 16.00 -19.25
C GLY A 259 -14.66 15.61 -18.21
N LYS A 260 -15.88 15.26 -18.66
CA LYS A 260 -16.91 14.67 -17.80
C LYS A 260 -16.46 13.24 -17.40
N PRO A 261 -16.55 12.86 -16.12
CA PRO A 261 -16.25 11.50 -15.69
C PRO A 261 -17.36 10.50 -16.07
N ASP A 262 -16.95 9.26 -16.36
CA ASP A 262 -17.86 8.11 -16.50
C ASP A 262 -18.31 7.59 -15.14
N PHE A 263 -17.43 7.69 -14.14
CA PHE A 263 -17.77 7.46 -12.74
C PHE A 263 -17.12 8.51 -11.83
N SER A 264 -17.85 8.89 -10.78
CA SER A 264 -17.36 9.75 -9.72
C SER A 264 -17.86 9.24 -8.37
N HIS A 265 -17.03 9.38 -7.34
CA HIS A 265 -17.39 9.08 -5.96
C HIS A 265 -16.87 10.15 -5.01
N THR A 266 -17.79 10.85 -4.34
CA THR A 266 -17.50 11.98 -3.46
C THR A 266 -17.39 11.54 -1.99
N LEU A 267 -16.38 12.05 -1.28
CA LEU A 267 -16.20 11.81 0.15
C LEU A 267 -15.57 13.03 0.86
N THR A 268 -15.68 13.08 2.19
CA THR A 268 -15.02 14.11 3.02
C THR A 268 -14.08 13.41 4.01
N PRO A 269 -12.74 13.56 3.88
CA PRO A 269 -11.79 12.91 4.77
C PRO A 269 -11.88 13.48 6.19
N THR A 270 -12.08 12.62 7.18
CA THR A 270 -12.15 13.05 8.60
C THR A 270 -10.85 12.75 9.35
N ARG A 271 -10.63 13.40 10.49
CA ARG A 271 -9.46 13.11 11.35
C ARG A 271 -9.38 11.63 11.75
N SER A 272 -10.53 10.98 11.93
CA SER A 272 -10.60 9.55 12.25
C SER A 272 -10.15 8.66 11.10
N LEU A 273 -10.43 9.04 9.84
CA LEU A 273 -9.87 8.36 8.66
C LEU A 273 -8.35 8.52 8.62
N LEU A 274 -7.85 9.76 8.74
CA LEU A 274 -6.42 10.05 8.66
C LEU A 274 -5.63 9.35 9.79
N PHE A 275 -6.11 9.43 11.02
CA PHE A 275 -5.50 8.75 12.17
C PHE A 275 -5.46 7.22 12.00
N ARG A 276 -6.58 6.61 11.59
CA ARG A 276 -6.62 5.14 11.35
C ARG A 276 -5.69 4.73 10.22
N TYR A 277 -5.59 5.52 9.15
CA TYR A 277 -4.68 5.23 8.06
C TYR A 277 -3.20 5.40 8.46
N SER A 278 -2.86 6.45 9.22
CA SER A 278 -1.53 6.60 9.84
C SER A 278 -1.18 5.41 10.75
N ALA A 279 -2.12 4.95 11.58
CA ALA A 279 -1.91 3.78 12.44
C ALA A 279 -1.74 2.47 11.65
N LEU A 280 -2.44 2.32 10.52
CA LEU A 280 -2.30 1.17 9.61
C LEU A 280 -0.99 1.19 8.82
N THR A 281 -0.46 2.36 8.49
CA THR A 281 0.78 2.54 7.71
C THR A 281 2.02 2.79 8.58
N PHE A 282 1.88 2.69 9.91
CA PHE A 282 2.92 3.06 10.89
C PHE A 282 3.51 4.47 10.66
N ASN A 283 2.69 5.39 10.14
CA ASN A 283 3.13 6.71 9.68
C ASN A 283 2.82 7.79 10.72
N ALA A 284 3.87 8.25 11.42
CA ALA A 284 3.79 9.25 12.49
C ALA A 284 3.98 10.71 12.02
N HIS A 285 4.00 10.97 10.71
CA HIS A 285 4.25 12.31 10.15
C HIS A 285 3.18 13.32 10.61
N LEU A 286 3.63 14.37 11.33
CA LEU A 286 2.77 15.28 12.08
C LEU A 286 1.74 16.03 11.22
N ILE A 287 2.00 16.28 9.93
CA ILE A 287 1.01 16.91 9.02
C ILE A 287 -0.32 16.15 8.90
N HIS A 288 -0.36 14.88 9.28
CA HIS A 288 -1.56 14.03 9.26
C HIS A 288 -2.21 13.87 10.63
N LEU A 289 -1.56 14.31 11.71
CA LEU A 289 -1.92 14.02 13.10
C LEU A 289 -2.12 15.30 13.94
N ASP A 290 -1.22 16.26 13.81
CA ASP A 290 -1.19 17.51 14.58
C ASP A 290 -1.56 18.71 13.69
N ARG A 291 -2.70 19.33 14.03
CA ARG A 291 -3.27 20.47 13.30
C ARG A 291 -2.46 21.74 13.52
N ASP A 292 -1.85 21.91 14.68
CA ASP A 292 -1.07 23.09 15.02
C ASP A 292 0.34 23.00 14.41
N TYR A 293 0.92 21.80 14.32
CA TYR A 293 2.12 21.56 13.50
C TYR A 293 1.84 21.85 12.02
N ALA A 294 0.79 21.24 11.46
CA ALA A 294 0.41 21.42 10.06
C ALA A 294 0.23 22.92 9.70
N ARG A 295 -0.43 23.68 10.58
CA ARG A 295 -0.67 25.12 10.39
C ARG A 295 0.57 25.98 10.61
N ASN A 296 1.17 25.88 11.80
CA ASN A 296 2.08 26.89 12.30
C ASN A 296 3.55 26.62 11.92
N VAL A 297 3.89 25.37 11.57
CA VAL A 297 5.23 24.96 11.09
C VAL A 297 5.20 24.76 9.58
N GLU A 298 4.25 23.98 9.09
CA GLU A 298 4.21 23.58 7.67
C GLU A 298 3.38 24.51 6.76
N GLY A 299 2.55 25.40 7.31
CA GLY A 299 1.77 26.38 6.54
C GLY A 299 0.57 25.79 5.78
N HIS A 300 -0.03 24.72 6.31
CA HIS A 300 -1.20 24.03 5.78
C HIS A 300 -2.49 24.42 6.53
N ARG A 301 -3.61 24.66 5.83
CA ARG A 301 -4.86 25.16 6.46
C ARG A 301 -5.50 24.18 7.44
N ASN A 302 -5.25 22.89 7.24
CA ASN A 302 -5.69 21.79 8.10
C ASN A 302 -4.70 20.62 7.95
N LEU A 303 -4.97 19.51 8.64
CA LEU A 303 -4.31 18.22 8.40
C LEU A 303 -4.40 17.84 6.91
N LEU A 304 -3.31 17.32 6.37
CA LEU A 304 -3.25 16.84 4.99
C LEU A 304 -3.75 15.39 4.87
N VAL A 305 -4.39 15.08 3.74
CA VAL A 305 -4.65 13.70 3.31
C VAL A 305 -3.33 13.09 2.83
N HIS A 306 -3.03 11.85 3.22
CA HIS A 306 -1.80 11.16 2.81
C HIS A 306 -1.79 10.90 1.29
N GLY A 307 -0.65 11.13 0.63
CA GLY A 307 -0.42 10.68 -0.75
C GLY A 307 -0.77 9.19 -0.99
N PRO A 308 -0.31 8.24 -0.14
CA PRO A 308 -0.69 6.83 -0.26
C PRO A 308 -2.17 6.56 0.05
N LEU A 309 -2.84 7.37 0.89
CA LEU A 309 -4.30 7.26 1.08
C LEU A 309 -5.04 7.65 -0.20
N SER A 310 -4.66 8.75 -0.85
CA SER A 310 -5.21 9.12 -2.17
C SER A 310 -5.02 8.01 -3.20
N LEU A 311 -3.83 7.39 -3.27
CA LEU A 311 -3.59 6.22 -4.14
C LEU A 311 -4.48 5.02 -3.77
N THR A 312 -4.64 4.72 -2.48
CA THR A 312 -5.51 3.63 -1.98
C THR A 312 -6.96 3.85 -2.41
N LEU A 313 -7.46 5.08 -2.26
CA LEU A 313 -8.83 5.47 -2.62
C LEU A 313 -9.07 5.38 -4.13
N ILE A 314 -8.13 5.88 -4.95
CA ILE A 314 -8.16 5.76 -6.42
C ILE A 314 -8.21 4.29 -6.84
N LEU A 315 -7.29 3.47 -6.33
CA LEU A 315 -7.19 2.07 -6.72
C LEU A 315 -8.44 1.27 -6.31
N GLN A 316 -9.07 1.59 -5.18
CA GLN A 316 -10.32 0.98 -4.77
C GLN A 316 -11.51 1.41 -5.65
N ALA A 317 -11.65 2.71 -5.95
CA ALA A 317 -12.71 3.20 -6.82
C ALA A 317 -12.61 2.59 -8.24
N VAL A 318 -11.41 2.59 -8.84
CA VAL A 318 -11.17 2.02 -10.17
C VAL A 318 -11.37 0.50 -10.15
N SER A 319 -10.85 -0.22 -9.15
CA SER A 319 -11.05 -1.67 -9.04
C SER A 319 -12.53 -2.04 -8.90
N GLY A 320 -13.28 -1.28 -8.09
CA GLY A 320 -14.71 -1.43 -7.90
C GLY A 320 -15.51 -1.19 -9.18
N TYR A 321 -15.23 -0.07 -9.88
CA TYR A 321 -15.84 0.27 -11.16
C TYR A 321 -15.55 -0.81 -12.22
N VAL A 322 -14.27 -1.14 -12.45
CA VAL A 322 -13.83 -2.10 -13.48
C VAL A 322 -14.39 -3.49 -13.18
N ASN A 323 -14.35 -3.95 -11.93
CA ASN A 323 -14.93 -5.26 -11.57
C ASN A 323 -16.44 -5.32 -11.83
N THR A 324 -17.16 -4.21 -11.62
CA THR A 324 -18.61 -4.16 -11.86
C THR A 324 -18.92 -4.11 -13.36
N HIS A 325 -18.33 -3.18 -14.10
CA HIS A 325 -18.62 -2.93 -15.51
C HIS A 325 -18.07 -4.00 -16.47
N THR A 326 -17.09 -4.79 -16.03
CA THR A 326 -16.54 -5.91 -16.81
C THR A 326 -16.97 -7.28 -16.28
N GLU A 327 -17.89 -7.35 -15.31
CA GLU A 327 -18.29 -8.61 -14.65
C GLU A 327 -17.07 -9.37 -14.06
N GLY A 328 -16.07 -8.62 -13.61
CA GLY A 328 -14.80 -9.14 -13.13
C GLY A 328 -13.90 -9.76 -14.21
N LYS A 329 -14.13 -9.49 -15.50
CA LYS A 329 -13.29 -9.97 -16.61
C LYS A 329 -11.97 -9.20 -16.73
N GLN A 330 -11.88 -7.95 -16.28
CA GLN A 330 -10.62 -7.19 -16.26
C GLN A 330 -10.03 -7.02 -14.84
N VAL A 331 -8.75 -6.66 -14.78
CA VAL A 331 -7.98 -6.23 -13.59
C VAL A 331 -7.10 -5.04 -13.90
N ILE A 332 -6.72 -4.26 -12.89
CA ILE A 332 -5.64 -3.28 -13.01
C ILE A 332 -4.31 -4.01 -13.26
N GLU A 333 -3.55 -3.54 -14.24
CA GLU A 333 -2.16 -3.93 -14.51
C GLU A 333 -1.20 -2.88 -13.97
N SER A 334 -1.49 -1.60 -14.19
CA SER A 334 -0.62 -0.51 -13.76
C SER A 334 -1.37 0.79 -13.48
N ILE A 335 -0.77 1.63 -12.65
CA ILE A 335 -1.16 3.03 -12.44
C ILE A 335 0.08 3.92 -12.42
N GLU A 336 -0.02 5.09 -13.05
CA GLU A 336 0.91 6.21 -12.89
C GLU A 336 0.11 7.41 -12.37
N TYR A 337 0.60 8.11 -11.33
CA TYR A 337 -0.16 9.18 -10.69
C TYR A 337 0.73 10.28 -10.12
N ARG A 338 0.14 11.47 -9.97
CA ARG A 338 0.80 12.67 -9.45
C ARG A 338 -0.14 13.48 -8.58
N ASN A 339 0.34 13.84 -7.39
CA ASN A 339 -0.28 14.80 -6.50
C ASN A 339 0.13 16.21 -6.97
N LEU A 340 -0.86 17.01 -7.35
CA LEU A 340 -0.71 18.34 -7.93
C LEU A 340 -0.93 19.43 -6.89
N ALA A 341 -1.90 19.22 -6.01
CA ALA A 341 -2.28 20.14 -4.95
C ALA A 341 -2.63 19.37 -3.66
N PRO A 342 -2.49 20.02 -2.48
CA PRO A 342 -2.86 19.42 -1.21
C PRO A 342 -4.37 19.19 -1.10
N LEU A 343 -4.72 18.00 -0.61
CA LEU A 343 -6.05 17.62 -0.13
C LEU A 343 -6.06 17.70 1.39
N TYR A 344 -7.17 18.16 1.97
CA TYR A 344 -7.26 18.48 3.39
C TYR A 344 -8.35 17.68 4.11
N CYS A 345 -8.13 17.48 5.40
CA CYS A 345 -9.15 17.00 6.32
C CYS A 345 -10.33 17.98 6.39
N ASP A 346 -11.53 17.45 6.63
CA ASP A 346 -12.79 18.17 6.78
C ASP A 346 -13.23 18.95 5.50
N GLU A 347 -12.59 18.70 4.35
CA GLU A 347 -12.94 19.26 3.03
C GLU A 347 -13.42 18.18 2.07
N GLN A 348 -14.45 18.47 1.26
CA GLN A 348 -14.98 17.52 0.29
C GLN A 348 -14.02 17.32 -0.90
N MET A 349 -13.92 16.08 -1.37
CA MET A 349 -13.19 15.72 -2.59
C MET A 349 -13.93 14.62 -3.38
N SER A 350 -13.77 14.60 -4.70
CA SER A 350 -14.42 13.62 -5.58
C SER A 350 -13.37 12.81 -6.35
N ILE A 351 -13.44 11.48 -6.26
CA ILE A 351 -12.60 10.56 -7.02
C ILE A 351 -13.30 10.32 -8.35
N CYS A 352 -12.68 10.72 -9.46
CA CYS A 352 -13.27 10.71 -10.79
C CYS A 352 -12.45 9.83 -11.74
N GLY A 353 -13.12 9.20 -12.71
CA GLY A 353 -12.46 8.45 -13.77
C GLY A 353 -13.24 8.45 -15.09
N MET A 354 -12.50 8.33 -16.19
CA MET A 354 -13.00 8.33 -17.56
C MET A 354 -12.22 7.29 -18.39
N GLU A 355 -12.93 6.40 -19.09
CA GLU A 355 -12.35 5.44 -20.04
C GLU A 355 -11.95 6.18 -21.32
N LYS A 356 -10.63 6.24 -21.61
CA LYS A 356 -10.12 6.92 -22.82
C LYS A 356 -10.00 5.99 -24.01
N ASN A 357 -9.54 4.77 -23.78
CA ASN A 357 -9.32 3.76 -24.81
C ASN A 357 -9.73 2.39 -24.30
N LYS A 358 -10.36 1.60 -25.17
CA LYS A 358 -10.77 0.22 -24.91
C LYS A 358 -10.28 -0.67 -26.04
N SER A 359 -9.68 -1.79 -25.70
CA SER A 359 -9.19 -2.82 -26.62
C SER A 359 -9.60 -4.20 -26.14
N ASP A 360 -9.48 -5.21 -27.01
CA ASP A 360 -9.73 -6.61 -26.64
C ASP A 360 -8.81 -7.12 -25.53
N THR A 361 -7.67 -6.45 -25.34
CA THR A 361 -6.66 -6.76 -24.33
C THR A 361 -6.90 -6.08 -22.99
N GLY A 362 -7.69 -4.99 -22.93
CA GLY A 362 -7.86 -4.18 -21.71
C GLY A 362 -8.39 -2.77 -21.97
N SER A 363 -8.30 -1.90 -20.97
CA SER A 363 -8.77 -0.51 -21.06
C SER A 363 -7.74 0.46 -20.45
N THR A 364 -7.79 1.72 -20.87
CA THR A 364 -6.99 2.81 -20.27
C THR A 364 -7.92 3.89 -19.74
N PHE A 365 -7.81 4.17 -18.45
CA PHE A 365 -8.59 5.18 -17.74
C PHE A 365 -7.70 6.37 -17.39
N GLU A 366 -8.20 7.59 -17.65
CA GLU A 366 -7.70 8.77 -16.95
C GLU A 366 -8.47 8.90 -15.63
N ILE A 367 -7.74 9.13 -14.54
CA ILE A 367 -8.30 9.28 -13.20
C ILE A 367 -7.82 10.56 -12.55
N TRP A 368 -8.64 11.13 -11.68
CA TRP A 368 -8.28 12.33 -10.92
C TRP A 368 -9.02 12.37 -9.58
N ILE A 369 -8.53 13.22 -8.66
CA ILE A 369 -9.29 13.64 -7.48
C ILE A 369 -9.51 15.14 -7.59
N GLU A 370 -10.77 15.55 -7.57
CA GLU A 370 -11.18 16.96 -7.53
C GLU A 370 -11.13 17.46 -6.08
N GLY A 371 -10.59 18.67 -5.88
CA GLY A 371 -10.70 19.38 -4.61
C GLY A 371 -12.08 20.04 -4.42
N PRO A 372 -12.30 20.76 -3.31
CA PRO A 372 -13.59 21.37 -2.98
C PRO A 372 -14.04 22.46 -3.97
N THR A 373 -13.16 22.91 -4.88
CA THR A 373 -13.46 23.87 -5.95
C THR A 373 -13.50 23.22 -7.35
N GLY A 374 -13.68 21.89 -7.43
CA GLY A 374 -13.86 21.13 -8.69
C GLY A 374 -12.60 20.86 -9.51
N GLY A 375 -11.50 21.59 -9.28
CA GLY A 375 -10.24 21.36 -10.00
C GLY A 375 -9.43 20.16 -9.46
N MET A 376 -8.60 19.57 -10.31
CA MET A 376 -7.77 18.40 -9.99
C MET A 376 -6.69 18.69 -8.96
N ALA A 377 -6.73 17.95 -7.85
CA ALA A 377 -5.70 17.87 -6.82
C ALA A 377 -4.75 16.68 -7.03
N VAL A 378 -5.25 15.58 -7.60
CA VAL A 378 -4.47 14.40 -8.01
C VAL A 378 -4.86 14.05 -9.44
N LYS A 379 -3.92 13.58 -10.25
CA LYS A 379 -4.22 12.99 -11.56
C LYS A 379 -3.44 11.69 -11.78
N GLY A 380 -3.92 10.83 -12.67
CA GLY A 380 -3.22 9.61 -13.04
C GLY A 380 -3.82 8.91 -14.25
N ILE A 381 -3.14 7.86 -14.68
CA ILE A 381 -3.56 6.95 -15.75
C ILE A 381 -3.53 5.54 -15.18
N VAL A 382 -4.63 4.80 -15.33
CA VAL A 382 -4.72 3.38 -14.97
C VAL A 382 -4.85 2.55 -16.25
N ARG A 383 -4.06 1.49 -16.36
CA ARG A 383 -4.20 0.47 -17.41
C ARG A 383 -4.75 -0.79 -16.79
N THR A 384 -5.75 -1.37 -17.44
CA THR A 384 -6.31 -2.67 -17.10
C THR A 384 -5.97 -3.68 -18.19
N VAL A 385 -6.02 -4.96 -17.82
CA VAL A 385 -5.95 -6.09 -18.76
C VAL A 385 -7.09 -7.05 -18.53
N VAL A 386 -7.47 -7.81 -19.56
CA VAL A 386 -8.39 -8.95 -19.42
C VAL A 386 -7.70 -10.08 -18.65
N LYS A 387 -8.39 -10.62 -17.63
CA LYS A 387 -7.95 -11.81 -16.90
C LYS A 387 -7.88 -12.99 -17.88
N ARG A 388 -6.68 -13.52 -18.09
CA ARG A 388 -6.53 -14.82 -18.75
C ARG A 388 -7.18 -15.89 -17.87
N PRO A 389 -7.91 -16.86 -18.44
CA PRO A 389 -8.27 -18.06 -17.70
C PRO A 389 -6.98 -18.71 -17.19
N THR A 390 -6.89 -18.98 -15.89
CA THR A 390 -5.81 -19.82 -15.35
C THR A 390 -6.05 -21.23 -15.82
N THR A 391 -5.55 -21.56 -17.03
CA THR A 391 -5.49 -22.94 -17.51
C THR A 391 -4.74 -23.75 -16.46
N PRO A 392 -5.35 -24.79 -15.85
CA PRO A 392 -4.61 -25.66 -14.97
C PRO A 392 -3.51 -26.30 -15.81
N THR A 393 -2.25 -26.06 -15.45
CA THR A 393 -1.12 -26.78 -16.04
C THR A 393 -1.37 -28.26 -15.79
N LEU A 394 -1.80 -28.98 -16.83
CA LEU A 394 -1.84 -30.44 -16.80
C LEU A 394 -0.41 -30.87 -16.53
N ALA A 395 -0.16 -31.41 -15.33
CA ALA A 395 1.09 -32.05 -15.02
C ALA A 395 1.25 -33.19 -16.02
N ILE A 396 2.20 -33.05 -16.95
CA ILE A 396 2.60 -34.14 -17.83
C ILE A 396 3.06 -35.25 -16.87
N PRO A 397 2.38 -36.41 -16.83
CA PRO A 397 2.83 -37.50 -15.96
C PRO A 397 4.24 -37.91 -16.42
N PRO A 398 5.17 -38.18 -15.49
CA PRO A 398 6.52 -38.60 -15.86
C PRO A 398 6.41 -39.82 -16.77
N THR A 399 6.94 -39.70 -17.99
CA THR A 399 6.89 -40.76 -18.99
C THR A 399 7.54 -42.02 -18.42
N GLY A 400 6.81 -43.12 -18.50
CA GLY A 400 7.23 -44.40 -17.93
C GLY A 400 8.58 -44.83 -18.47
N LYS A 401 9.40 -45.44 -17.61
CA LYS A 401 10.68 -46.04 -17.98
C LYS A 401 10.44 -47.08 -19.08
N ILE A 402 10.94 -46.81 -20.29
CA ILE A 402 11.06 -47.84 -21.32
C ILE A 402 12.19 -48.76 -20.89
N SER A 403 11.83 -49.96 -20.45
CA SER A 403 12.76 -51.04 -20.17
C SER A 403 13.29 -51.62 -21.48
N THR A 404 14.55 -51.34 -21.81
CA THR A 404 15.28 -52.07 -22.86
C THR A 404 15.75 -53.43 -22.33
N PRO A 405 15.65 -54.52 -23.10
CA PRO A 405 16.20 -55.82 -22.70
C PRO A 405 17.73 -55.78 -22.66
N SER A 406 18.31 -56.51 -21.70
CA SER A 406 19.74 -56.79 -21.67
C SER A 406 20.04 -57.98 -22.59
N GLU A 407 20.91 -57.78 -23.57
CA GLU A 407 21.58 -58.88 -24.26
C GLU A 407 23.09 -58.67 -24.20
N ASN A 408 23.78 -59.64 -23.57
CA ASN A 408 25.23 -59.66 -23.46
C ASN A 408 25.84 -60.26 -24.73
N GLN A 409 26.77 -59.55 -25.37
CA GLN A 409 27.99 -60.20 -25.87
C GLN A 409 29.14 -59.21 -26.14
N LYS A 410 30.35 -59.61 -25.72
CA LYS A 410 31.62 -58.95 -26.06
C LYS A 410 32.14 -59.56 -27.36
N LEU A 411 32.72 -58.78 -28.28
CA LEU A 411 34.17 -58.83 -28.60
C LEU A 411 34.66 -57.78 -29.62
N SER A 412 35.94 -57.39 -29.44
CA SER A 412 36.94 -56.95 -30.44
C SER A 412 36.64 -55.92 -31.55
N LYS A 413 37.34 -54.78 -31.44
CA LYS A 413 37.93 -53.91 -32.48
C LYS A 413 38.59 -54.70 -33.65
N PRO A 414 38.73 -54.15 -34.89
CA PRO A 414 39.70 -53.07 -35.18
C PRO A 414 39.34 -52.02 -36.26
N ARG A 415 40.36 -51.19 -36.60
CA ARG A 415 40.37 -49.94 -37.37
C ARG A 415 40.27 -50.11 -38.91
N GLY A 416 39.88 -49.03 -39.59
CA GLY A 416 40.08 -48.76 -41.04
C GLY A 416 38.78 -48.31 -41.73
N THR A 417 38.76 -47.42 -42.74
CA THR A 417 39.82 -46.58 -43.35
C THR A 417 39.16 -45.39 -44.09
N SER A 418 39.92 -44.33 -44.36
CA SER A 418 39.47 -43.13 -45.11
C SER A 418 39.24 -43.38 -46.61
N ARG A 419 38.28 -42.67 -47.22
CA ARG A 419 38.15 -42.22 -48.65
C ARG A 419 36.72 -41.64 -48.88
N HIS A 420 36.42 -40.72 -49.79
CA HIS A 420 37.16 -39.61 -50.43
C HIS A 420 36.16 -38.83 -51.31
N MET A 421 36.35 -37.50 -51.49
CA MET A 421 35.79 -36.69 -52.61
C MET A 421 34.24 -36.55 -52.70
N LYS A 422 33.65 -35.53 -53.35
CA LYS A 422 34.19 -34.42 -54.18
C LYS A 422 33.25 -33.19 -54.13
N GLU A 423 33.78 -32.01 -54.42
CA GLU A 423 33.01 -30.76 -54.63
C GLU A 423 32.56 -30.58 -56.08
N SER A 424 31.40 -29.94 -56.30
CA SER A 424 31.09 -28.99 -57.40
C SER A 424 29.59 -28.64 -57.36
N ARG A 425 29.04 -27.48 -57.73
CA ARG A 425 29.43 -26.07 -58.02
C ARG A 425 28.18 -25.50 -58.76
N LEU A 426 27.80 -24.23 -58.54
CA LEU A 426 26.91 -23.42 -59.40
C LEU A 426 25.42 -23.87 -59.50
N SER A 427 24.44 -23.06 -59.92
CA SER A 427 23.97 -21.70 -59.59
C SER A 427 22.91 -21.28 -60.63
N GLU A 428 21.82 -20.64 -60.19
CA GLU A 428 20.80 -19.90 -61.00
C GLU A 428 19.89 -20.65 -61.99
N GLN A 429 18.56 -20.50 -61.85
CA GLN A 429 17.70 -19.67 -62.73
C GLN A 429 16.19 -19.75 -62.33
N ALA A 430 15.43 -18.68 -62.63
CA ALA A 430 13.96 -18.58 -62.57
C ALA A 430 13.38 -18.63 -64.03
N PRO A 431 12.07 -18.43 -64.39
CA PRO A 431 11.10 -17.44 -63.87
C PRO A 431 9.62 -17.94 -63.83
N ALA A 432 8.63 -17.08 -64.16
CA ALA A 432 7.22 -17.15 -63.77
C ALA A 432 6.17 -17.22 -64.92
N GLY A 433 4.89 -17.35 -64.55
CA GLY A 433 3.66 -17.09 -65.32
C GLY A 433 2.50 -18.05 -64.95
N ASP A 434 1.21 -17.81 -65.21
CA ASP A 434 0.36 -16.61 -65.30
C ASP A 434 -1.11 -17.04 -65.60
N VAL A 435 -2.11 -16.27 -65.11
CA VAL A 435 -3.53 -16.15 -65.62
C VAL A 435 -4.45 -17.43 -65.53
N PRO A 436 -5.83 -17.42 -65.57
CA PRO A 436 -6.89 -16.37 -65.61
C PRO A 436 -7.86 -16.36 -64.38
N ILE A 437 -9.14 -15.94 -64.54
CA ILE A 437 -10.20 -15.73 -63.51
C ILE A 437 -11.65 -16.13 -64.04
N PRO A 438 -12.81 -15.55 -63.62
CA PRO A 438 -13.98 -16.06 -62.84
C PRO A 438 -15.24 -16.43 -63.72
N PRO A 439 -16.56 -16.18 -63.43
CA PRO A 439 -17.35 -15.82 -62.22
C PRO A 439 -18.75 -16.50 -62.01
N ASN A 440 -19.41 -16.33 -60.84
CA ASN A 440 -20.65 -15.50 -60.64
C ASN A 440 -21.42 -15.66 -59.29
N PHE A 441 -22.21 -14.61 -58.99
CA PHE A 441 -23.05 -14.28 -57.81
C PHE A 441 -24.51 -14.83 -57.92
N PRO A 442 -25.53 -14.54 -57.03
CA PRO A 442 -25.64 -13.50 -55.97
C PRO A 442 -26.30 -13.88 -54.60
N ARG A 443 -26.32 -12.87 -53.70
CA ARG A 443 -27.13 -12.76 -52.45
C ARG A 443 -28.51 -12.13 -52.74
N PHE A 444 -29.49 -12.28 -51.83
CA PHE A 444 -30.48 -11.22 -51.52
C PHE A 444 -31.06 -11.31 -50.08
N VAL A 445 -31.57 -10.17 -49.59
CA VAL A 445 -32.23 -9.82 -48.30
C VAL A 445 -33.11 -8.57 -48.63
N PRO A 446 -33.94 -7.92 -47.77
CA PRO A 446 -34.71 -8.27 -46.55
C PRO A 446 -36.24 -7.95 -46.66
N LEU A 447 -37.05 -8.17 -45.59
CA LEU A 447 -37.77 -7.10 -44.81
C LEU A 447 -38.99 -7.55 -43.95
N ALA A 448 -39.21 -6.77 -42.88
CA ALA A 448 -40.48 -6.42 -42.20
C ALA A 448 -41.16 -7.38 -41.18
N THR A 449 -41.48 -6.77 -40.02
CA THR A 449 -42.41 -7.20 -38.96
C THR A 449 -43.83 -6.63 -39.22
N PRO A 450 -44.88 -7.07 -38.50
CA PRO A 450 -45.24 -6.42 -37.23
C PRO A 450 -45.78 -7.37 -36.12
N ASP A 451 -46.08 -6.80 -34.96
CA ASP A 451 -46.54 -7.45 -33.71
C ASP A 451 -47.93 -8.12 -33.78
N ILE A 452 -48.22 -9.02 -32.82
CA ILE A 452 -49.39 -9.03 -31.91
C ILE A 452 -49.44 -10.35 -31.09
N LEU A 453 -49.52 -10.23 -29.75
CA LEU A 453 -49.96 -11.24 -28.78
C LEU A 453 -51.47 -11.05 -28.52
N PRO A 454 -52.29 -12.02 -28.05
CA PRO A 454 -51.94 -12.95 -26.96
C PRO A 454 -52.61 -14.35 -26.96
N GLY A 455 -52.33 -15.16 -25.92
CA GLY A 455 -53.31 -16.12 -25.39
C GLY A 455 -52.82 -17.54 -25.07
N ASN A 456 -52.88 -17.88 -23.78
CA ASN A 456 -53.04 -19.21 -23.16
C ASN A 456 -53.09 -20.47 -24.05
N ALA A 457 -52.33 -21.52 -23.69
CA ALA A 457 -52.85 -22.73 -23.00
C ALA A 457 -51.83 -23.90 -22.97
N PHE A 458 -52.17 -24.94 -22.19
CA PHE A 458 -51.54 -26.27 -22.06
C PHE A 458 -50.10 -26.29 -21.48
N SER A 459 -49.79 -26.76 -20.26
CA SER A 459 -50.26 -27.84 -19.36
C SER A 459 -49.48 -29.16 -19.44
N GLN A 460 -48.97 -29.56 -18.28
CA GLN A 460 -48.70 -30.95 -17.82
C GLN A 460 -47.51 -31.73 -18.41
N ILE A 461 -47.17 -32.78 -17.64
CA ILE A 461 -46.01 -33.71 -17.68
C ILE A 461 -44.86 -33.27 -16.76
N ALA A 462 -44.56 -33.94 -15.64
CA ALA A 462 -45.30 -35.01 -14.95
C ALA A 462 -44.90 -35.05 -13.46
N GLU A 463 -45.84 -35.38 -12.58
CA GLU A 463 -45.52 -36.01 -11.29
C GLU A 463 -45.56 -37.54 -11.47
N ALA A 464 -44.51 -38.24 -11.01
CA ALA A 464 -44.61 -39.55 -10.36
C ALA A 464 -43.21 -40.10 -10.07
N SER A 465 -42.78 -40.10 -8.81
CA SER A 465 -42.24 -41.30 -8.16
C SER A 465 -41.90 -41.10 -6.67
N LEU A 466 -42.37 -42.07 -5.88
CA LEU A 466 -41.76 -42.57 -4.63
C LEU A 466 -41.88 -41.70 -3.36
N ASN A 467 -43.09 -41.68 -2.81
CA ASN A 467 -43.27 -41.85 -1.36
C ASN A 467 -43.13 -43.34 -1.01
N HIS A 468 -42.14 -43.71 -0.18
CA HIS A 468 -42.30 -44.56 1.01
C HIS A 468 -40.94 -44.97 1.61
N LEU A 469 -40.65 -44.49 2.84
CA LEU A 469 -40.44 -45.34 4.03
C LEU A 469 -40.00 -44.46 5.21
N ALA A 470 -40.80 -44.47 6.27
CA ALA A 470 -40.51 -43.74 7.50
C ALA A 470 -40.02 -44.69 8.60
N SER A 471 -38.95 -44.31 9.31
CA SER A 471 -38.64 -44.83 10.64
C SER A 471 -37.93 -43.77 11.50
N LYS A 472 -38.20 -43.79 12.80
CA LYS A 472 -37.76 -42.82 13.84
C LYS A 472 -36.40 -43.25 14.45
N PRO A 473 -35.77 -42.46 15.36
CA PRO A 473 -35.73 -41.01 15.54
C PRO A 473 -34.28 -40.46 15.62
N TYR A 474 -34.01 -39.24 15.14
CA TYR A 474 -32.72 -38.56 15.39
C TYR A 474 -32.75 -37.64 16.62
N ARG A 475 -31.61 -37.55 17.32
CA ARG A 475 -31.40 -36.73 18.53
C ARG A 475 -31.82 -35.27 18.34
N GLN A 476 -32.57 -34.74 19.30
CA GLN A 476 -32.83 -33.30 19.40
C GLN A 476 -31.53 -32.51 19.60
N LEU A 477 -31.17 -31.65 18.64
CA LEU A 477 -30.21 -30.57 18.83
C LEU A 477 -30.97 -29.27 19.17
N ARG A 478 -30.47 -28.54 20.18
CA ARG A 478 -31.14 -27.36 20.75
C ARG A 478 -31.05 -26.17 19.79
N PRO A 479 -32.12 -25.36 19.61
CA PRO A 479 -32.04 -24.13 18.84
C PRO A 479 -31.22 -23.07 19.60
N THR A 480 -30.15 -22.57 18.98
CA THR A 480 -29.39 -21.42 19.47
C THR A 480 -30.16 -20.12 19.24
N ARG A 481 -30.57 -19.45 20.31
CA ARG A 481 -31.25 -18.14 20.24
C ARG A 481 -30.33 -17.06 19.65
N THR A 482 -30.79 -16.43 18.57
CA THR A 482 -30.31 -15.13 18.09
C THR A 482 -30.64 -14.05 19.12
N ILE A 483 -29.66 -13.21 19.47
CA ILE A 483 -29.86 -12.05 20.35
C ILE A 483 -30.12 -10.81 19.48
N SER A 484 -31.39 -10.45 19.33
CA SER A 484 -31.78 -9.12 18.84
C SER A 484 -31.40 -8.06 19.89
N HIS A 485 -30.80 -6.96 19.45
CA HIS A 485 -30.52 -5.82 20.33
C HIS A 485 -31.78 -4.96 20.43
N GLN A 486 -32.41 -4.93 21.61
CA GLN A 486 -33.46 -3.97 21.93
C GLN A 486 -32.84 -2.71 22.53
N PHE A 487 -33.38 -1.54 22.16
CA PHE A 487 -32.96 -0.25 22.68
C PHE A 487 -33.27 -0.13 24.18
N ILE A 488 -32.38 0.55 24.91
CA ILE A 488 -32.54 0.79 26.35
C ILE A 488 -33.74 1.72 26.56
N THR A 489 -34.81 1.16 27.14
CA THR A 489 -35.87 1.94 27.79
C THR A 489 -35.53 2.05 29.28
N MET A 490 -35.73 3.25 29.84
CA MET A 490 -35.45 3.51 31.26
C MET A 490 -36.53 2.86 32.14
N PRO A 491 -36.17 2.15 33.23
CA PRO A 491 -37.16 1.51 34.08
C PRO A 491 -37.90 2.53 34.95
N SER A 492 -39.22 2.36 35.06
CA SER A 492 -40.04 3.01 36.09
C SER A 492 -39.74 2.43 37.48
N SER A 493 -40.06 3.22 38.51
CA SER A 493 -39.74 2.94 39.92
C SER A 493 -40.73 1.99 40.61
N SER A 494 -40.29 1.44 41.77
CA SER A 494 -40.96 0.42 42.61
C SER A 494 -40.90 -1.01 42.03
N THR A 495 -40.66 -2.10 42.78
CA THR A 495 -40.84 -2.33 44.24
C THR A 495 -39.81 -3.32 44.83
N LEU A 496 -39.53 -3.14 46.13
CA LEU A 496 -38.83 -3.95 47.15
C LEU A 496 -38.16 -5.32 46.82
N VAL A 497 -36.83 -5.33 47.00
CA VAL A 497 -35.97 -6.30 47.74
C VAL A 497 -36.40 -7.78 47.86
N ARG A 498 -35.53 -8.68 47.37
CA ARG A 498 -35.26 -9.97 48.04
C ARG A 498 -33.74 -10.09 48.31
N ARG A 499 -33.37 -10.22 49.59
CA ARG A 499 -31.97 -10.38 50.03
C ARG A 499 -31.47 -11.78 49.64
N VAL A 500 -30.35 -11.86 48.93
CA VAL A 500 -29.58 -13.10 48.75
C VAL A 500 -28.18 -12.83 49.29
N GLU A 501 -27.84 -13.46 50.41
CA GLU A 501 -26.50 -13.41 50.98
C GLU A 501 -25.61 -14.45 50.29
N ALA A 502 -24.72 -13.98 49.41
CA ALA A 502 -23.58 -14.75 48.94
C ALA A 502 -22.51 -13.78 48.39
N SER A 503 -21.57 -13.36 49.23
CA SER A 503 -20.43 -12.54 48.80
C SER A 503 -19.47 -13.37 47.92
N PRO A 504 -19.25 -13.01 46.63
CA PRO A 504 -18.24 -13.69 45.82
C PRO A 504 -16.85 -13.29 46.32
N LYS A 505 -16.12 -14.24 46.91
CA LYS A 505 -14.71 -14.04 47.28
C LYS A 505 -13.88 -13.82 46.00
N PRO A 506 -13.06 -12.76 45.89
CA PRO A 506 -12.25 -12.52 44.70
C PRO A 506 -11.20 -13.64 44.56
N VAL A 507 -11.27 -14.37 43.44
CA VAL A 507 -10.29 -15.39 43.08
C VAL A 507 -8.96 -14.69 42.78
N ARG A 508 -7.92 -15.00 43.57
CA ARG A 508 -6.56 -14.53 43.29
C ARG A 508 -6.05 -15.18 41.99
N PRO A 509 -5.37 -14.44 41.09
CA PRO A 509 -4.81 -15.03 39.88
C PRO A 509 -3.69 -16.02 40.25
N THR A 510 -3.90 -17.30 40.01
CA THR A 510 -2.89 -18.35 40.20
C THR A 510 -2.01 -18.48 38.96
N MET A 511 -0.71 -18.24 39.12
CA MET A 511 0.28 -18.50 38.07
C MET A 511 0.55 -19.99 37.89
N SER A 512 0.95 -20.40 36.68
CA SER A 512 1.33 -21.79 36.41
C SER A 512 2.58 -22.21 37.21
N PRO A 513 2.74 -23.50 37.56
CA PRO A 513 3.95 -23.99 38.23
C PRO A 513 5.25 -23.68 37.47
N LEU A 514 5.20 -23.68 36.13
CA LEU A 514 6.31 -23.33 35.26
C LEU A 514 6.71 -21.85 35.44
N SER A 515 5.73 -20.94 35.45
CA SER A 515 5.95 -19.51 35.69
C SER A 515 6.53 -19.23 37.08
N VAL A 516 6.06 -19.96 38.10
CA VAL A 516 6.58 -19.88 39.47
C VAL A 516 8.04 -20.34 39.53
N ASN A 517 8.39 -21.44 38.87
CA ASN A 517 9.78 -21.90 38.80
C ASN A 517 10.70 -20.93 38.04
N ILE A 518 10.24 -20.34 36.94
CA ILE A 518 11.01 -19.33 36.20
C ILE A 518 11.27 -18.09 37.08
N MET A 519 10.26 -17.60 37.81
CA MET A 519 10.46 -16.48 38.74
C MET A 519 11.37 -16.83 39.92
N ARG A 520 11.21 -18.00 40.55
CA ARG A 520 12.11 -18.48 41.62
C ARG A 520 13.56 -18.65 41.15
N ARG A 521 13.78 -18.98 39.88
CA ARG A 521 15.11 -19.12 39.29
C ARG A 521 15.76 -17.77 38.92
N ARG A 522 14.95 -16.73 38.64
CA ARG A 522 15.42 -15.35 38.38
C ARG A 522 15.64 -14.50 39.63
N LEU A 523 14.91 -14.76 40.72
CA LEU A 523 14.92 -13.94 41.94
C LEU A 523 15.93 -14.40 43.02
N ARG A 524 17.10 -14.93 42.63
CA ARG A 524 18.17 -15.31 43.57
C ARG A 524 19.10 -14.14 43.95
N GLU A 525 18.53 -12.95 44.11
CA GLU A 525 19.14 -11.83 44.82
C GLU A 525 18.11 -11.27 45.81
N GLN A 526 18.50 -11.00 47.05
CA GLN A 526 17.58 -10.38 48.01
C GLN A 526 17.42 -8.88 47.68
N PRO A 527 16.22 -8.38 47.35
CA PRO A 527 16.03 -6.96 47.13
C PRO A 527 16.17 -6.20 48.47
N PRO A 528 16.82 -5.02 48.48
CA PRO A 528 16.90 -4.20 49.68
C PRO A 528 15.50 -3.74 50.13
N LYS A 529 15.25 -3.76 51.45
CA LYS A 529 13.96 -3.35 52.02
C LYS A 529 13.74 -1.84 51.89
N THR A 530 13.06 -1.41 50.83
CA THR A 530 12.52 -0.04 50.72
C THR A 530 11.28 0.13 51.59
N TYR A 531 11.37 1.01 52.60
CA TYR A 531 10.24 1.35 53.47
C TYR A 531 9.59 2.65 53.01
N ILE A 532 8.43 2.56 52.35
CA ILE A 532 7.66 3.72 51.91
C ILE A 532 6.69 4.11 53.02
N LYS A 533 6.83 5.32 53.58
CA LYS A 533 5.83 5.86 54.52
C LYS A 533 4.52 6.14 53.76
N PRO A 534 3.34 5.83 54.35
CA PRO A 534 2.06 6.09 53.70
C PRO A 534 1.84 7.59 53.51
N ILE A 535 1.41 7.98 52.32
CA ILE A 535 0.99 9.36 52.01
C ILE A 535 -0.38 9.59 52.67
N PRO A 536 -0.58 10.68 53.45
CA PRO A 536 -1.86 10.96 54.06
C PRO A 536 -2.91 11.31 53.01
N LEU A 537 -3.97 10.49 52.92
CA LEU A 537 -5.15 10.76 52.09
C LEU A 537 -6.01 11.87 52.72
N LEU A 538 -5.70 13.12 52.40
CA LEU A 538 -6.56 14.26 52.73
C LEU A 538 -7.69 14.36 51.69
N ARG A 539 -8.87 13.87 52.05
CA ARG A 539 -10.15 14.22 51.41
C ARG A 539 -11.11 14.79 52.45
N LYS A 540 -11.53 16.04 52.25
CA LYS A 540 -12.85 16.56 52.62
C LYS A 540 -13.10 17.88 51.90
N TYR A 541 -13.80 17.80 50.77
CA TYR A 541 -14.60 18.88 50.22
C TYR A 541 -15.83 18.25 49.60
N ASP A 542 -17.00 18.73 50.01
CA ASP A 542 -18.28 18.14 49.65
C ASP A 542 -18.59 18.36 48.16
N ALA A 543 -19.03 17.30 47.49
CA ALA A 543 -19.38 17.34 46.07
C ALA A 543 -20.75 17.99 45.87
N ILE A 544 -20.80 19.32 45.85
CA ILE A 544 -22.00 20.07 45.45
C ILE A 544 -22.24 19.88 43.95
N SER A 545 -23.47 19.53 43.57
CA SER A 545 -23.86 19.32 42.17
C SER A 545 -23.61 20.56 41.30
N TYR A 546 -23.03 20.33 40.12
CA TYR A 546 -22.68 21.40 39.17
C TYR A 546 -23.93 22.14 38.67
N LYS A 547 -24.06 23.43 39.00
CA LYS A 547 -24.97 24.37 38.34
C LYS A 547 -24.16 25.27 37.40
N HIS A 548 -24.61 25.37 36.15
CA HIS A 548 -23.95 26.17 35.12
C HIS A 548 -24.21 27.67 35.33
N ASP A 549 -23.17 28.44 35.65
CA ASP A 549 -23.18 29.89 35.79
C ASP A 549 -22.21 30.51 34.77
N ALA A 550 -22.76 31.26 33.81
CA ALA A 550 -22.00 31.88 32.73
C ALA A 550 -21.12 33.04 33.23
N ALA A 551 -21.58 33.83 34.21
CA ALA A 551 -20.84 34.97 34.73
C ALA A 551 -19.59 34.53 35.51
N ARG A 552 -19.73 33.49 36.33
CA ARG A 552 -18.61 32.92 37.10
C ARG A 552 -17.57 32.22 36.23
N THR A 553 -17.98 31.72 35.07
CA THR A 553 -17.08 31.09 34.08
C THR A 553 -16.26 32.14 33.32
N ALA A 554 -16.87 33.26 32.92
CA ALA A 554 -16.16 34.39 32.31
C ALA A 554 -15.08 34.98 33.25
N ALA A 555 -15.38 35.11 34.54
CA ALA A 555 -14.42 35.59 35.54
C ALA A 555 -13.17 34.70 35.68
N ARG A 556 -13.28 33.39 35.46
CA ARG A 556 -12.13 32.45 35.48
C ARG A 556 -11.18 32.65 34.30
N HIS A 557 -11.70 32.92 33.10
CA HIS A 557 -10.88 33.22 31.92
C HIS A 557 -10.09 34.53 32.07
N SER A 558 -10.61 35.50 32.85
CA SER A 558 -9.89 36.74 33.15
C SER A 558 -8.66 36.52 34.04
N ARG A 559 -8.74 35.66 35.07
CA ARG A 559 -7.63 35.42 36.01
C ARG A 559 -6.38 34.82 35.34
N PHE A 560 -6.55 33.87 34.43
CA PHE A 560 -5.43 33.23 33.72
C PHE A 560 -4.62 34.18 32.80
N ARG A 561 -5.13 35.39 32.51
CA ARG A 561 -4.40 36.42 31.75
C ARG A 561 -3.63 37.43 32.62
N ARG A 562 -3.76 37.40 33.95
CA ARG A 562 -3.15 38.41 34.85
C ARG A 562 -2.00 37.92 35.72
N GLU A 563 -1.89 36.62 35.99
CA GLU A 563 -0.75 36.05 36.70
C GLU A 563 0.11 35.25 35.74
N GLY A 564 1.29 35.79 35.39
CA GLY A 564 2.24 35.16 34.48
C GLY A 564 2.75 33.82 34.99
N ALA A 565 3.20 32.97 34.05
CA ALA A 565 3.65 31.61 34.32
C ALA A 565 4.68 31.57 35.46
N ARG A 566 4.30 30.96 36.59
CA ARG A 566 5.22 30.77 37.71
C ARG A 566 6.28 29.75 37.34
N LYS A 567 7.53 30.13 37.62
CA LYS A 567 8.78 29.40 37.39
C LYS A 567 8.65 27.95 37.87
N VAL A 568 8.96 26.97 37.02
CA VAL A 568 9.06 25.56 37.43
C VAL A 568 10.32 25.41 38.28
N GLU A 569 10.16 25.02 39.54
CA GLU A 569 11.30 24.72 40.42
C GLU A 569 12.01 23.43 39.96
N LYS A 570 13.34 23.45 40.06
CA LYS A 570 14.20 22.38 39.56
C LYS A 570 14.08 21.16 40.48
N LEU A 571 13.67 20.01 39.92
CA LEU A 571 13.62 18.74 40.64
C LEU A 571 15.01 18.33 41.13
N GLU A 572 15.20 18.26 42.44
CA GLU A 572 16.43 17.76 43.07
C GLU A 572 16.12 16.46 43.83
N VAL A 573 16.80 15.37 43.46
CA VAL A 573 16.62 14.05 44.08
C VAL A 573 17.76 13.80 45.07
N ARG A 574 17.48 13.92 46.37
CA ARG A 574 18.46 13.64 47.43
C ARG A 574 18.50 12.15 47.77
N LEU A 575 19.56 11.47 47.36
CA LEU A 575 19.85 10.08 47.77
C LEU A 575 20.48 10.07 49.18
N MET A 576 19.73 9.61 50.18
CA MET A 576 20.22 9.40 51.54
C MET A 576 20.78 7.97 51.68
N GLY A 577 22.05 7.77 51.31
CA GLY A 577 22.82 6.57 51.64
C GLY A 577 23.33 6.62 53.07
N ARG A 578 23.42 5.46 53.75
CA ARG A 578 23.97 5.38 55.12
C ARG A 578 25.47 5.62 55.15
N SER A 579 25.94 6.26 56.22
CA SER A 579 27.35 6.31 56.62
C SER A 579 27.96 4.90 56.67
N LEU A 580 29.19 4.78 56.18
CA LEU A 580 30.08 3.63 56.36
C LEU A 580 31.32 4.04 57.16
N GLU A 581 31.11 4.60 58.35
CA GLU A 581 32.13 4.55 59.41
C GLU A 581 32.24 3.11 59.91
N GLY A 582 33.14 2.33 59.32
CA GLY A 582 33.26 0.89 59.63
C GLY A 582 34.33 0.11 58.86
N ALA A 583 35.42 0.76 58.44
CA ALA A 583 36.55 0.09 57.78
C ALA A 583 37.88 0.80 58.04
N LYS A 584 38.31 0.87 59.31
CA LYS A 584 39.71 1.14 59.67
C LYS A 584 40.38 -0.17 60.08
N GLN A 585 41.13 -0.77 59.16
CA GLN A 585 42.46 -1.40 59.37
C GLN A 585 42.88 -2.15 58.09
N GLU A 586 44.18 -2.42 57.97
CA GLU A 586 44.83 -3.20 56.90
C GLU A 586 44.87 -2.60 55.47
N ALA A 587 45.74 -1.60 55.28
CA ALA A 587 46.54 -1.45 54.05
C ALA A 587 47.80 -0.63 54.34
N GLY A 588 48.80 -1.24 54.98
CA GLY A 588 50.10 -0.61 55.24
C GLY A 588 51.04 -0.68 54.04
N ALA A 589 51.63 0.47 53.70
CA ALA A 589 52.95 0.66 53.09
C ALA A 589 53.43 -0.25 51.94
N LYS A 590 53.51 0.34 50.73
CA LYS A 590 54.65 0.39 49.77
C LYS A 590 54.11 0.74 48.38
N SER A 591 54.80 1.38 47.45
CA SER A 591 55.99 2.24 47.41
C SER A 591 56.18 2.53 45.91
N THR A 592 56.31 3.79 45.52
CA THR A 592 57.09 4.27 44.36
C THR A 592 57.41 3.29 43.20
N ARG A 593 56.79 3.50 42.03
CA ARG A 593 57.49 4.05 40.86
C ARG A 593 56.52 4.59 39.81
#